data_AF-A0A930WJ25-F1
#
_entry.id   AF-A0A930WJ25-F1
#
_cell.length_a   1.000
_cell.length_b   1.000
_cell.length_c   1.000
_cell.angle_alpha   90.00
_cell.angle_beta   90.00
_cell.angle_gamma   90.00
#
_symmetry.space_group_name_H-M   'P 1'
#
loop_
_entity.id
_entity.type
_entity.pdbx_description
1 polymer ?
#
loop_
_entity_poly.entity_id
_entity_poly.type
_entity_poly.pdbx_seq_one_letter_code
_entity_poly.pdbx_strand_id
1 'polypeptide(L)' 'GKNVLVVAHGNSLRSLVKYLLNLSEDEILKFEIPTATPLVFDLDENLQVKEYHFEK' A
#
# COMPACT_ATOMS: atom_id res chain seq x y z
N GLY A 1 18.58 2.73 1.41
CA GLY A 1 17.62 2.20 2.41
C GLY A 1 17.64 0.70 2.42
N LYS A 2 16.70 0.05 3.13
CA LYS A 2 16.45 -1.40 3.04
C LYS A 2 15.17 -1.63 2.26
N ASN A 3 15.11 -2.70 1.46
CA ASN A 3 13.85 -3.17 0.90
C ASN A 3 13.09 -3.91 2.01
N VAL A 4 11.86 -3.51 2.28
CA VAL A 4 11.05 -4.02 3.40
C VAL A 4 9.85 -4.79 2.85
N LEU A 5 9.66 -6.01 3.33
CA LEU A 5 8.45 -6.80 3.08
C LEU A 5 7.56 -6.77 4.33
N VAL A 6 6.30 -6.37 4.17
CA VAL A 6 5.29 -6.40 5.23
C VAL A 6 4.27 -7.48 4.89
N VAL A 7 4.10 -8.46 5.79
CA VAL A 7 3.12 -9.55 5.66
C VAL A 7 2.10 -9.41 6.79
N ALA A 8 0.83 -9.16 6.44
CA ALA A 8 -0.24 -8.92 7.40
C ALA A 8 -1.62 -9.29 6.81
N HIS A 9 -2.69 -8.86 7.47
CA HIS A 9 -4.08 -9.08 7.05
C HIS A 9 -4.68 -7.85 6.35
N GLY A 10 -5.80 -8.05 5.64
CA GLY A 10 -6.41 -7.02 4.79
C GLY A 10 -6.72 -5.68 5.47
N ASN A 11 -7.26 -5.67 6.69
CA ASN A 11 -7.54 -4.41 7.39
C ASN A 11 -6.27 -3.64 7.76
N SER A 12 -5.26 -4.33 8.28
CA SER A 12 -3.97 -3.70 8.62
C SER A 12 -3.26 -3.17 7.38
N LEU A 13 -3.27 -3.95 6.29
CA LEU A 13 -2.71 -3.50 5.01
C LEU A 13 -3.48 -2.31 4.45
N ARG A 14 -4.82 -2.31 4.49
CA ARG A 14 -5.64 -1.16 4.09
C ARG A 14 -5.35 0.09 4.90
N SER A 15 -5.16 -0.04 6.22
CA SER A 15 -4.76 1.10 7.05
C SER A 15 -3.42 1.70 6.60
N LEU A 16 -2.45 0.85 6.23
CA LEU A 16 -1.16 1.30 5.70
C LEU A 16 -1.32 1.97 4.34
N VAL A 17 -2.08 1.37 3.41
CA VAL A 17 -2.38 1.94 2.09
C VAL A 17 -3.05 3.30 2.23
N LYS A 18 -4.06 3.41 3.09
CA LYS A 18 -4.76 4.68 3.36
C LYS A 18 -3.79 5.77 3.80
N TYR A 19 -2.87 5.44 4.71
CA TYR A 19 -1.87 6.38 5.19
C TYR A 19 -0.88 6.78 4.09
N LEU A 20 -0.32 5.80 3.36
CA LEU A 20 0.70 6.04 2.33
C LEU A 20 0.16 6.82 1.12
N LEU A 21 -1.09 6.55 0.73
CA LEU A 21 -1.73 7.19 -0.42
C LEU A 21 -2.63 8.37 -0.03
N ASN A 22 -2.69 8.70 1.27
CA ASN A 22 -3.55 9.76 1.83
C ASN A 22 -5.02 9.66 1.36
N LEU A 23 -5.56 8.43 1.36
CA LEU A 23 -6.93 8.17 0.90
C LEU A 23 -7.97 8.59 1.94
N SER A 24 -9.08 9.14 1.45
CA SER A 24 -10.29 9.34 2.24
C SER A 24 -10.93 8.01 2.66
N GLU A 25 -11.90 8.08 3.59
CA GLU A 25 -12.67 6.89 4.00
C GLU A 25 -13.40 6.22 2.82
N ASP A 26 -13.99 7.01 1.93
CA ASP A 26 -14.75 6.48 0.79
C ASP A 26 -13.85 5.85 -0.26
N GLU A 27 -12.62 6.36 -0.42
CA GLU A 27 -11.62 5.81 -1.34
C GLU A 27 -11.04 4.50 -0.81
N ILE A 28 -10.67 4.42 0.48
CA ILE A 28 -10.12 3.18 1.04
C ILE A 28 -11.13 2.04 1.04
N LEU A 29 -12.43 2.34 1.17
CA LEU A 29 -13.49 1.34 1.09
C LEU A 29 -13.60 0.69 -0.29
N LYS A 30 -13.19 1.41 -1.35
CA LYS A 30 -13.18 0.92 -2.73
C LYS A 30 -11.84 0.28 -3.11
N PHE A 31 -10.81 0.42 -2.28
CA PHE A 31 -9.48 -0.11 -2.54
C PHE A 31 -9.42 -1.60 -2.17
N GLU A 32 -9.31 -2.47 -3.17
CA GLU A 32 -9.19 -3.91 -2.99
C GLU A 32 -7.72 -4.34 -3.00
N ILE A 33 -7.34 -5.13 -1.99
CA ILE A 33 -6.04 -5.80 -1.93
C ILE A 33 -6.30 -7.30 -2.15
N PRO A 34 -5.99 -7.84 -3.33
CA PRO A 34 -6.17 -9.26 -3.60
C PRO A 34 -5.25 -10.10 -2.71
N THR A 35 -5.71 -11.31 -2.38
CA THR A 35 -4.92 -12.25 -1.60
C THR A 35 -3.72 -12.76 -2.40
N ALA A 36 -2.60 -12.97 -1.72
CA ALA A 36 -1.37 -13.53 -2.30
C ALA A 36 -0.81 -12.76 -3.53
N THR A 37 -1.21 -11.51 -3.72
CA THR A 37 -0.67 -10.63 -4.77
C THR A 37 0.18 -9.54 -4.12
N PRO A 38 1.48 -9.42 -4.46
CA PRO A 38 2.31 -8.36 -3.91
C PRO A 38 1.84 -6.98 -4.38
N LEU A 39 1.69 -6.05 -3.43
CA LEU A 39 1.47 -4.63 -3.68
C LEU A 39 2.79 -3.91 -3.38
N VAL A 40 3.41 -3.36 -4.42
CA VAL A 40 4.73 -2.71 -4.35
C VAL A 40 4.53 -1.20 -4.30
N PHE A 41 5.31 -0.53 -3.45
CA PHE A 41 5.34 0.93 -3.32
C PHE A 41 6.77 1.43 -3.54
N ASP A 42 6.93 2.34 -4.48
CA ASP A 42 8.17 3.10 -4.65
C ASP A 42 8.06 4.43 -3.92
N LEU A 43 8.94 4.60 -2.93
CA LEU A 43 8.96 5.78 -2.06
C LEU A 43 10.10 6.72 -2.44
N ASP A 44 9.86 8.01 -2.33
CA ASP A 44 10.91 9.03 -2.43
C ASP A 44 11.72 9.17 -1.12
N GLU A 45 12.68 10.07 -1.12
CA GLU A 45 13.53 10.37 0.05
C GLU A 45 12.76 10.94 1.25
N ASN A 46 11.54 11.44 1.04
CA ASN A 46 10.62 11.97 2.05
C ASN A 46 9.51 10.97 2.40
N LEU A 47 9.66 9.69 1.99
CA LEU A 47 8.70 8.61 2.18
C LEU A 47 7.33 8.88 1.54
N GLN A 48 7.26 9.74 0.52
CA GLN A 48 6.08 9.93 -0.30
C GLN A 48 6.02 8.86 -1.39
N VAL A 49 4.82 8.35 -1.68
CA VAL A 49 4.63 7.37 -2.76
C VAL A 49 4.80 8.06 -4.11
N LYS A 50 5.78 7.62 -4.90
CA LYS A 50 5.95 8.01 -6.31
C LYS A 50 5.03 7.20 -7.21
N GLU A 51 5.03 5.89 -7.02
CA GLU A 51 4.20 4.94 -7.75
C GLU A 51 3.90 3.71 -6.89
N TYR A 52 2.83 3.01 -7.26
CA TYR A 52 2.51 1.70 -6.72
C TYR A 52 1.91 0.82 -7.80
N HIS A 53 2.14 -0.48 -7.71
CA HIS A 53 1.58 -1.46 -8.63
C HIS A 53 1.39 -2.81 -7.96
N PHE A 54 0.49 -3.61 -8.53
CA PHE A 54 0.40 -5.02 -8.19
C PHE A 54 1.37 -5.81 -9.06
N GLU A 55 2.26 -6.56 -8.42
CA GLU A 55 3.17 -7.46 -9.12
C GLU A 55 2.36 -8.66 -9.64
N LYS A 56 2.56 -9.02 -10.92
CA LYS A 56 1.91 -10.17 -11.55
C LYS A 56 2.66 -11.47 -11.32
#